data_AF-A0A967EPA2-F1
#
_entry.id   AF-A0A967EPA2-F1
#
_cell.length_a   1.000
_cell.length_b   1.000
_cell.length_c   1.000
_cell.angle_alpha   90.00
_cell.angle_beta   90.00
_cell.angle_gamma   90.00
#
_symmetry.space_group_name_H-M   'P 1'
#
loop_
_entity.id
_entity.type
_entity.pdbx_description
1 polymer ?
#
loop_
_entity_poly.entity_id
_entity_poly.type
_entity_poly.pdbx_seq_one_letter_code
_entity_poly.pdbx_strand_id
1 'polypeptide(L)' 'MDNIWANWFKGIRPKLQINIGKTFPPMSLPRERKARNEAIKLTGEEIMCRIASLLPEEYHGVYLGDERINNFRLNEISAN' A
#
# COMPACT_ATOMS: atom_id res chain seq x y z
N MET A 1 1.70 -15.60 -13.27
CA MET A 1 2.67 -15.32 -12.19
C MET A 1 3.31 -16.65 -11.83
N ASP A 2 4.17 -17.14 -12.71
CA ASP A 2 4.83 -18.43 -12.53
C ASP A 2 6.28 -18.18 -12.91
N ASN A 3 7.22 -18.80 -12.18
CA ASN A 3 8.69 -18.80 -12.41
C ASN A 3 9.56 -18.18 -11.30
N ILE A 4 9.03 -17.46 -10.30
CA ILE A 4 9.90 -16.89 -9.23
C ILE A 4 10.54 -18.01 -8.40
N TRP A 5 9.73 -18.97 -7.93
CA TRP A 5 10.22 -20.11 -7.14
C TRP A 5 11.15 -21.03 -7.95
N ALA A 6 10.79 -21.33 -9.20
CA ALA A 6 11.61 -22.17 -10.08
C ALA A 6 12.98 -21.53 -10.41
N ASN A 7 13.04 -20.21 -10.55
CA ASN A 7 14.28 -19.48 -10.80
C ASN A 7 15.13 -19.33 -9.54
N TRP A 8 14.50 -19.23 -8.36
CA TRP A 8 15.20 -19.22 -7.07
C TRP A 8 16.00 -20.51 -6.87
N PHE A 9 15.40 -21.69 -7.11
CA PHE A 9 16.09 -22.98 -7.00
C PHE A 9 17.20 -23.18 -8.03
N LYS A 10 17.23 -22.36 -9.10
CA LYS A 10 18.30 -22.31 -10.11
C LYS A 10 19.40 -21.28 -9.77
N GLY A 11 19.35 -20.66 -8.60
CA GLY A 11 20.32 -19.66 -8.15
C GLY A 11 20.14 -18.26 -8.76
N ILE A 12 19.06 -18.02 -9.50
CA ILE A 12 18.75 -16.70 -10.08
C ILE A 12 18.11 -15.85 -8.98
N ARG A 13 18.82 -14.82 -8.51
CA ARG A 13 18.29 -13.90 -7.49
C ARG A 13 17.33 -12.87 -8.11
N PRO A 14 16.08 -12.78 -7.62
CA PRO A 14 15.16 -11.75 -8.07
C PRO A 14 15.64 -10.37 -7.59
N LYS A 15 15.45 -9.34 -8.41
CA LYS A 15 15.64 -7.95 -8.01
C LYS A 15 14.45 -7.53 -7.15
N LEU A 16 14.71 -7.11 -5.91
CA LEU A 16 13.68 -6.65 -4.97
C LEU A 16 13.87 -5.15 -4.71
N GLN A 17 12.77 -4.41 -4.73
CA GLN A 17 12.72 -3.02 -4.29
C GLN A 17 11.77 -2.93 -3.08
N ILE A 18 12.21 -2.24 -2.04
CA ILE A 18 11.43 -2.04 -0.82
C ILE A 18 11.36 -0.53 -0.59
N ASN A 19 10.15 0.01 -0.61
CA ASN A 19 9.87 1.40 -0.29
C ASN A 19 9.06 1.41 1.01
N ILE A 20 9.53 2.14 2.01
CA ILE A 20 8.88 2.25 3.32
C ILE A 20 8.37 3.69 3.46
N GLY A 21 7.06 3.83 3.55
CA GLY A 21 6.40 5.11 3.74
C GLY A 21 6.32 5.54 5.20
N LYS A 22 5.53 6.58 5.43
CA LYS A 22 5.30 7.10 6.79
C LYS A 22 4.51 6.12 7.66
N THR A 23 4.82 6.11 8.95
CA THR A 23 4.09 5.31 9.94
C THR A 23 2.60 5.67 9.97
N PHE A 24 1.75 4.64 10.05
CA PHE A 24 0.31 4.81 10.21
C PHE A 24 -0.07 4.83 11.70
N PRO A 25 -0.76 5.89 12.19
CA PRO A 25 -1.12 5.99 13.59
C PRO A 25 -2.23 4.99 13.97
N PRO A 26 -2.32 4.60 15.26
CA PRO A 26 -3.40 3.73 15.72
C PRO A 26 -4.75 4.43 15.56
N MET A 27 -5.71 3.72 14.97
CA MET A 27 -7.08 4.22 14.80
C MET A 27 -7.95 3.84 16.00
N SER A 28 -8.72 4.80 16.50
CA SER A 28 -9.78 4.55 17.48
C SER A 28 -10.99 3.90 16.79
N LEU A 29 -11.35 2.68 17.22
CA LEU A 29 -12.49 1.96 16.68
C LEU A 29 -13.75 2.20 17.52
N PRO A 30 -14.88 2.56 16.91
CA PRO A 30 -16.14 2.70 17.62
C PRO A 30 -16.63 1.36 18.17
N ARG A 31 -17.41 1.41 19.25
CA ARG A 31 -17.94 0.21 19.94
C ARG A 31 -19.03 -0.49 19.13
N GLU A 32 -19.78 0.26 18.34
CA GLU A 32 -20.87 -0.29 17.51
C GLU A 32 -20.32 -1.10 16.34
N ARG A 33 -20.85 -2.32 16.14
CA ARG A 33 -20.35 -3.26 15.13
C ARG A 33 -20.41 -2.73 13.70
N LYS A 34 -21.49 -2.03 13.32
CA LYS A 34 -21.65 -1.48 11.96
C LYS A 34 -20.64 -0.37 11.71
N ALA A 35 -20.62 0.64 12.58
CA ALA A 35 -19.67 1.75 12.51
C ALA A 35 -18.20 1.27 12.55
N ARG A 36 -17.91 0.21 13.31
CA ARG A 36 -16.57 -0.38 13.38
C ARG A 36 -16.14 -0.98 12.04
N ASN A 37 -17.00 -1.75 11.40
CA ASN A 37 -16.69 -2.37 10.12
C ASN A 37 -16.46 -1.31 9.03
N GLU A 38 -17.27 -0.25 9.05
CA GLU A 38 -17.11 0.89 8.13
C GLU A 38 -15.80 1.63 8.37
N ALA A 39 -15.47 1.94 9.62
CA ALA A 39 -14.20 2.57 9.98
C ALA A 39 -12.99 1.75 9.52
N ILE A 40 -13.02 0.42 9.76
CA ILE A 40 -11.96 -0.50 9.30
C ILE A 40 -11.84 -0.47 7.78
N LYS A 41 -12.96 -0.48 7.05
CA LYS A 41 -12.96 -0.46 5.59
C LYS A 41 -12.35 0.84 5.07
N LEU A 42 -12.82 1.99 5.54
CA LEU A 42 -12.35 3.31 5.11
C LEU A 42 -10.85 3.49 5.35
N THR A 43 -10.36 3.07 6.52
CA THR A 43 -8.92 3.11 6.80
C THR A 43 -8.14 2.08 6.01
N GLY A 44 -8.70 0.90 5.74
CA GLY A 44 -8.09 -0.06 4.84
C GLY A 44 -7.86 0.53 3.45
N GLU A 45 -8.85 1.23 2.90
CA GLU A 45 -8.73 1.92 1.61
C GLU A 45 -7.64 3.01 1.66
N GLU A 46 -7.58 3.80 2.73
CA GLU A 46 -6.55 4.82 2.89
C GLU A 46 -5.13 4.22 2.95
N ILE A 47 -4.93 3.16 3.74
CA ILE A 47 -3.64 2.46 3.84
C ILE A 47 -3.23 1.91 2.48
N MET A 48 -4.16 1.35 1.72
CA MET A 48 -3.86 0.82 0.39
C MET A 48 -3.43 1.91 -0.58
N CYS A 49 -4.08 3.08 -0.56
CA CYS A 49 -3.64 4.23 -1.37
C CYS A 49 -2.23 4.74 -0.98
N ARG A 50 -1.88 4.71 0.32
CA ARG A 50 -0.51 5.02 0.78
C ARG A 50 0.51 3.99 0.34
N ILE A 51 0.16 2.70 0.36
CA ILE A 51 1.04 1.65 -0.18
C ILE A 51 1.22 1.85 -1.69
N ALA A 52 0.14 2.15 -2.42
CA ALA A 52 0.19 2.40 -3.84
C ALA A 52 1.05 3.63 -4.21
N SER A 53 1.08 4.70 -3.39
CA SER A 53 1.92 5.87 -3.67
C SER A 53 3.42 5.57 -3.68
N LEU A 54 3.83 4.56 -2.91
CA LEU A 54 5.21 4.03 -2.84
C LEU A 54 5.56 3.10 -4.01
N LEU A 55 4.57 2.62 -4.75
CA LEU A 55 4.75 1.66 -5.83
C LEU A 55 4.65 2.35 -7.21
N PRO A 56 5.33 1.79 -8.24
CA PRO A 56 5.07 2.14 -9.63
C PRO A 56 3.60 1.92 -10.01
N GLU A 57 3.11 2.71 -10.97
CA GLU A 57 1.69 2.73 -11.38
C GLU A 57 1.17 1.38 -11.87
N GLU A 58 2.01 0.59 -12.54
CA GLU A 58 1.71 -0.78 -12.98
C GLU A 58 1.32 -1.74 -11.84
N TYR A 59 1.67 -1.42 -10.58
CA TYR A 59 1.36 -2.22 -9.40
C TYR A 59 0.21 -1.67 -8.54
N HIS A 60 -0.50 -0.63 -8.99
CA HIS A 60 -1.59 -0.01 -8.21
C HIS A 60 -2.87 -0.88 -8.12
N GLY A 61 -3.03 -1.83 -9.04
CA GLY A 61 -4.15 -2.77 -9.02
C GLY A 61 -5.51 -2.07 -9.02
N VAL A 62 -6.35 -2.38 -8.02
CA VAL A 62 -7.71 -1.83 -7.88
C VAL A 62 -7.73 -0.32 -7.64
N TYR A 63 -6.63 0.25 -7.13
CA TYR A 63 -6.52 1.68 -6.81
C TYR A 63 -5.90 2.50 -7.94
N LEU A 64 -5.69 1.92 -9.12
CA LEU A 64 -5.16 2.63 -10.27
C LEU A 64 -6.03 3.87 -10.60
N GLY A 65 -5.38 5.02 -10.72
CA GLY A 65 -6.06 6.30 -11.01
C GLY A 65 -6.73 6.96 -9.81
N ASP A 66 -6.58 6.44 -8.59
CA ASP A 66 -7.10 7.09 -7.39
C ASP A 66 -6.31 8.36 -7.06
N GLU A 67 -7.00 9.49 -6.99
CA GLU A 67 -6.40 10.80 -6.73
C GLU A 67 -5.64 10.87 -5.40
N ARG A 68 -6.04 10.06 -4.40
CA ARG A 68 -5.39 10.00 -3.08
C ARG A 68 -3.93 9.56 -3.19
N ILE A 69 -3.58 8.74 -4.18
CA ILE A 69 -2.22 8.25 -4.40
C ILE A 69 -1.27 9.42 -4.67
N ASN A 70 -1.69 10.37 -5.52
CA ASN A 70 -0.90 11.56 -5.84
C ASN A 70 -0.72 12.45 -4.62
N ASN A 71 -1.78 12.61 -3.82
CA ASN A 71 -1.72 13.37 -2.57
C ASN A 71 -0.72 12.76 -1.56
N PHE A 72 -0.68 11.44 -1.44
CA PHE A 72 0.30 10.78 -0.57
C PHE A 72 1.72 10.88 -1.12
N ARG A 73 1.92 10.73 -2.43
CA ARG A 73 3.24 10.86 -3.06
C ARG A 73 3.87 12.22 -2.79
N LEU A 74 3.10 13.31 -2.89
CA LEU A 74 3.57 14.66 -2.56
C LEU A 74 3.97 14.79 -1.09
N ASN A 75 3.12 14.28 -0.19
CA ASN A 75 3.37 14.35 1.26
C ASN A 75 4.58 13.53 1.71
N GLU A 76 4.92 12.45 1.02
CA GLU A 76 6.10 11.63 1.33
C GLU A 76 7.40 12.26 0.84
N ILE A 77 7.37 13.06 -0.22
CA ILE A 77 8.55 13.79 -0.72
C ILE A 77 8.91 14.96 0.21
N SER A 78 7.93 15.66 0.79
CA SER A 78 8.20 16.84 1.65
C SER A 78 8.80 16.53 3.03
N ALA A 79 8.96 15.25 3.41
CA ALA A 79 9.46 14.86 4.72
C ALA A 79 10.86 14.22 4.68
N ASN A 80 11.49 14.17 3.51
CA ASN A 80 12.85 13.67 3.29
C ASN A 80 13.82 14.80 2.94
#